data_AF-A0A3E0P4R6-F1
#
_entry.id   AF-A0A3E0P4R6-F1
#
_cell.length_a   1.000
_cell.length_b   1.000
_cell.length_c   1.000
_cell.angle_alpha   90.00
_cell.angle_beta   90.00
_cell.angle_gamma   90.00
#
_symmetry.space_group_name_H-M   'P 1'
#
loop_
_entity.id
_entity.type
_entity.pdbx_description
1 polymer ?
#
loop_
_entity_poly.entity_id
_entity_poly.type
_entity_poly.pdbx_seq_one_letter_code
_entity_poly.pdbx_strand_id
1 'polypeptide(L)'
;MRRVLLAGLSTILIAVPMAASADVSEYPVYDGDQFTELYEYATENVLPRLDAPTGQTTITGDSTLDARIWELAFARGYVLRPVATGGLATIDGVPMQPQAAEAWAKLKAAAREAGLQFIVSSAYRSPSAQRTQFLSKLQGTSDSAIEAALTWYSVPGTSKHHGGYALDFRYANGTFGEFRYTPDYEWLAADNFYNAKRFGFIPSYPDDVSGQGPNPEPWEFVWVGVELIKCGIPVDPGSIGPSQGPAAAIVSDVASCPGVLIDPGEVIEGMPTWWHRLA
;
A
#
# COMPACT_ATOMS: atom_id res chain seq x y z
N MET A 1 51.29 -20.69 -56.28
CA MET A 1 50.49 -19.49 -55.94
C MET A 1 49.14 -19.95 -55.40
N ARG A 2 48.91 -19.91 -54.08
CA ARG A 2 47.59 -20.15 -53.47
C ARG A 2 47.19 -18.86 -52.74
N ARG A 3 46.10 -18.23 -53.16
CA ARG A 3 45.50 -17.07 -52.49
C ARG A 3 44.53 -17.57 -51.43
N VAL A 4 44.74 -17.15 -50.18
CA VAL A 4 43.80 -17.36 -49.07
C VAL A 4 42.88 -16.14 -49.02
N LEU A 5 41.57 -16.35 -49.14
CA LEU A 5 40.53 -15.35 -48.94
C LEU A 5 40.16 -15.34 -47.45
N LEU A 6 40.43 -14.22 -46.76
CA LEU A 6 39.85 -13.95 -45.44
C LEU A 6 38.44 -13.40 -45.63
N ALA A 7 37.43 -14.13 -45.15
CA ALA A 7 36.08 -13.63 -44.99
C ALA A 7 36.00 -12.84 -43.67
N GLY A 8 35.74 -11.53 -43.76
CA GLY A 8 35.48 -10.70 -42.59
C GLY A 8 34.08 -10.98 -42.04
N LEU A 9 33.99 -11.46 -40.80
CA LEU A 9 32.73 -11.47 -40.06
C LEU A 9 32.37 -10.02 -39.69
N SER A 10 31.29 -9.52 -40.28
CA SER A 10 30.69 -8.24 -39.88
C SER A 10 29.79 -8.50 -38.66
N THR A 11 30.24 -8.09 -37.48
CA THR A 11 29.45 -8.16 -36.25
C THR A 11 28.42 -7.02 -36.27
N ILE A 12 27.16 -7.35 -36.53
CA ILE A 12 26.05 -6.40 -36.37
C ILE A 12 25.80 -6.24 -34.86
N LEU A 13 26.25 -5.13 -34.29
CA LEU A 13 25.85 -4.69 -32.95
C LEU A 13 24.38 -4.27 -33.01
N ILE A 14 23.49 -5.14 -32.51
CA ILE A 14 22.11 -4.77 -32.24
C ILE A 14 22.14 -3.90 -30.98
N ALA A 15 21.95 -2.59 -31.15
CA ALA A 15 21.75 -1.69 -30.04
C ALA A 15 20.45 -2.07 -29.32
N VAL A 16 20.58 -2.62 -28.10
CA VAL A 16 19.45 -2.75 -27.18
C VAL A 16 19.07 -1.32 -26.77
N PRO A 17 17.82 -0.88 -26.98
CA PRO A 17 17.41 0.44 -26.51
C PRO A 17 17.54 0.45 -24.99
N MET A 18 18.42 1.31 -24.45
CA MET A 18 18.37 1.65 -23.04
C MET A 18 17.00 2.27 -22.77
N ALA A 19 16.26 1.70 -21.82
CA ALA A 19 15.07 2.32 -21.27
C ALA A 19 15.42 3.78 -20.91
N ALA A 20 14.63 4.72 -21.40
CA ALA A 20 14.74 6.12 -20.98
C ALA A 20 14.75 6.14 -19.45
N SER A 21 15.74 6.81 -18.84
CA SER A 21 15.80 6.95 -17.38
C SER A 21 14.50 7.59 -16.93
N ALA A 22 13.66 6.82 -16.23
CA ALA A 22 12.40 7.33 -15.73
C ALA A 22 12.70 8.48 -14.76
N ASP A 23 11.99 9.61 -14.90
CA ASP A 23 12.28 10.79 -14.12
C ASP A 23 11.80 10.59 -12.68
N VAL A 24 12.72 10.15 -11.81
CA VAL A 24 12.47 9.93 -10.39
C VAL A 24 12.10 11.25 -9.68
N SER A 25 12.46 12.40 -10.24
CA SER A 25 12.21 13.71 -9.62
C SER A 25 10.73 14.09 -9.55
N GLU A 26 9.85 13.42 -10.32
CA GLU A 26 8.40 13.61 -10.24
C GLU A 26 7.75 12.99 -8.98
N TYR A 27 8.49 12.19 -8.20
CA TYR A 27 7.95 11.49 -7.03
C TYR A 27 8.57 12.03 -5.74
N PRO A 28 7.77 12.62 -4.84
CA PRO A 28 8.25 13.08 -3.54
C PRO A 28 8.90 11.96 -2.73
N VAL A 29 9.87 12.35 -1.90
CA VAL A 29 10.44 11.51 -0.85
C VAL A 29 9.50 11.56 0.34
N TYR A 30 9.14 10.39 0.86
CA TYR A 30 8.24 10.22 2.00
C TYR A 30 8.96 9.45 3.10
N ASP A 31 8.90 9.95 4.32
CA ASP A 31 9.22 9.16 5.51
C ASP A 31 8.09 8.18 5.86
N GLY A 32 8.31 7.34 6.86
CA GLY A 32 7.34 6.33 7.26
C GLY A 32 5.99 6.88 7.73
N ASP A 33 6.00 8.01 8.45
CA ASP A 33 4.78 8.65 8.93
C ASP A 33 3.97 9.18 7.73
N GLN A 34 4.62 9.84 6.77
CA GLN A 34 3.96 10.33 5.56
C GLN A 34 3.41 9.20 4.68
N PHE A 35 4.09 8.05 4.60
CA PHE A 35 3.50 6.87 3.94
C PHE A 35 2.23 6.40 4.64
N THR A 36 2.22 6.41 5.97
CA THR A 36 1.05 6.04 6.75
C THR A 36 -0.10 7.02 6.51
N GLU A 37 0.18 8.33 6.57
CA GLU A 37 -0.79 9.39 6.29
C GLU A 37 -1.38 9.30 4.88
N LEU A 38 -0.57 8.99 3.86
CA LEU A 38 -1.06 8.79 2.49
C LEU A 38 -2.09 7.66 2.42
N TYR A 39 -1.86 6.56 3.13
CA TYR A 39 -2.80 5.45 3.17
C TYR A 39 -4.09 5.80 3.91
N GLU A 40 -3.99 6.49 5.05
CA GLU A 40 -5.17 6.95 5.80
C GLU A 40 -6.01 7.91 4.94
N TYR A 41 -5.37 8.91 4.34
CA TYR A 41 -6.05 9.86 3.44
C TYR A 41 -6.70 9.17 2.25
N ALA A 42 -5.99 8.22 1.62
CA ALA A 42 -6.52 7.48 0.49
C ALA A 42 -7.78 6.70 0.88
N THR A 43 -7.74 6.02 2.02
CA THR A 43 -8.82 5.19 2.54
C THR A 43 -10.09 6.00 2.81
N GLU A 44 -9.93 7.24 3.30
CA GLU A 44 -11.04 8.12 3.61
C GLU A 44 -11.59 8.87 2.39
N ASN A 45 -10.73 9.25 1.44
CA ASN A 45 -11.07 10.27 0.43
C ASN A 45 -10.95 9.81 -1.02
N VAL A 46 -10.19 8.76 -1.30
CA VAL A 46 -9.77 8.42 -2.68
C VAL A 46 -10.22 7.02 -3.10
N LEU A 47 -10.09 6.04 -2.21
CA LEU A 47 -10.29 4.64 -2.51
C LEU A 47 -11.79 4.30 -2.58
N PRO A 48 -12.32 3.89 -3.74
CA PRO A 48 -13.72 3.58 -3.87
C PRO A 48 -14.05 2.21 -3.28
N ARG A 49 -15.36 1.96 -3.08
CA ARG A 49 -15.89 0.64 -2.69
C ARG A 49 -15.33 0.13 -1.37
N LEU A 50 -15.42 0.99 -0.37
CA LEU A 50 -15.09 0.73 1.01
C LEU A 50 -16.32 1.04 1.87
N ASP A 51 -16.78 0.07 2.66
CA ASP A 51 -17.75 0.32 3.73
C ASP A 51 -17.00 0.70 5.00
N ALA A 52 -17.57 1.66 5.74
CA ALA A 52 -17.02 2.08 7.02
C ALA A 52 -16.89 0.89 7.99
N PRO A 53 -15.89 0.90 8.90
CA PRO A 53 -15.74 -0.16 9.89
C PRO A 53 -16.99 -0.29 10.78
N THR A 54 -17.42 -1.52 11.04
CA THR A 54 -18.64 -1.81 11.81
C THR A 54 -18.44 -1.92 13.33
N GLY A 55 -17.22 -1.65 13.82
CA GLY A 55 -16.85 -1.72 15.24
C GLY A 55 -16.05 -2.97 15.61
N GLN A 56 -15.82 -3.16 16.91
CA GLN A 56 -15.17 -4.35 17.46
C GLN A 56 -16.03 -5.59 17.20
N THR A 57 -15.40 -6.67 16.76
CA THR A 57 -16.07 -7.96 16.46
C THR A 57 -15.67 -9.03 17.45
N THR A 58 -16.46 -10.11 17.53
CA THR A 58 -16.14 -11.29 18.34
C THR A 58 -14.91 -12.02 17.78
N ILE A 59 -13.92 -12.29 18.63
CA ILE A 59 -12.65 -12.91 18.25
C ILE A 59 -12.64 -14.38 18.68
N THR A 60 -12.75 -14.69 19.96
CA THR A 60 -12.63 -16.05 20.51
C THR A 60 -13.99 -16.65 20.86
N GLY A 61 -14.99 -15.81 21.13
CA GLY A 61 -16.29 -16.22 21.67
C GLY A 61 -16.38 -16.11 23.20
N ASP A 62 -15.24 -15.87 23.88
CA ASP A 62 -15.20 -15.46 25.28
C ASP A 62 -15.13 -13.92 25.35
N SER A 63 -16.18 -13.30 25.89
CA SER A 63 -16.27 -11.83 25.95
C SER A 63 -15.19 -11.16 26.79
N THR A 64 -14.67 -11.82 27.83
CA THR A 64 -13.61 -11.26 28.68
C THR A 64 -12.27 -11.29 27.95
N LEU A 65 -11.98 -12.42 27.30
CA LEU A 65 -10.78 -12.57 26.50
C LEU A 65 -10.80 -11.64 25.27
N ASP A 66 -11.95 -11.51 24.60
CA ASP A 66 -12.12 -10.62 23.46
C ASP A 66 -11.87 -9.15 23.84
N ALA A 67 -12.43 -8.71 24.98
CA ALA A 67 -12.19 -7.37 25.50
C ALA A 67 -10.69 -7.12 25.76
N ARG A 68 -9.98 -8.10 26.34
CA ARG A 68 -8.54 -7.99 26.59
C ARG A 68 -7.73 -7.95 25.30
N ILE A 69 -8.09 -8.76 24.30
CA ILE A 69 -7.43 -8.74 22.99
C ILE A 69 -7.63 -7.38 22.30
N TRP A 70 -8.84 -6.83 22.32
CA TRP A 70 -9.10 -5.51 21.74
C TRP A 70 -8.35 -4.38 22.44
N GLU A 71 -8.28 -4.42 23.77
CA GLU A 71 -7.50 -3.45 24.56
C GLU A 71 -6.01 -3.48 24.16
N LEU A 72 -5.41 -4.67 24.12
CA LEU A 72 -4.00 -4.83 23.73
C LEU A 72 -3.76 -4.47 22.25
N ALA A 73 -4.72 -4.75 21.36
CA ALA A 73 -4.62 -4.37 19.96
C ALA A 73 -4.60 -2.85 19.80
N PHE A 74 -5.52 -2.12 20.43
CA PHE A 74 -5.53 -0.66 20.36
C PHE A 74 -4.33 -0.02 21.06
N ALA A 75 -3.89 -0.57 22.20
CA ALA A 75 -2.67 -0.10 22.87
C ALA A 75 -1.42 -0.22 21.97
N ARG A 76 -1.41 -1.17 21.03
CA ARG A 76 -0.35 -1.36 20.04
C ARG A 76 -0.50 -0.50 18.78
N GLY A 77 -1.64 0.20 18.63
CA GLY A 77 -1.93 1.09 17.51
C GLY A 77 -2.66 0.44 16.35
N TYR A 78 -3.28 -0.73 16.54
CA TYR A 78 -4.28 -1.18 15.58
C TYR A 78 -5.44 -0.19 15.54
N VAL A 79 -6.04 0.00 14.36
CA VAL A 79 -7.25 0.82 14.18
C VAL A 79 -8.28 0.03 13.39
N LEU A 80 -9.56 0.35 13.57
CA LEU A 80 -10.61 -0.26 12.77
C LEU A 80 -10.46 0.16 11.31
N ARG A 81 -10.56 -0.81 10.40
CA ARG A 81 -10.34 -0.63 8.96
C ARG A 81 -11.61 -0.90 8.16
N PRO A 82 -11.83 -0.15 7.06
CA PRO A 82 -12.97 -0.39 6.20
C PRO A 82 -12.84 -1.73 5.45
N VAL A 83 -13.97 -2.21 4.95
CA VAL A 83 -14.07 -3.48 4.25
C VAL A 83 -14.45 -3.25 2.80
N ALA A 84 -13.85 -3.99 1.89
CA ALA A 84 -14.16 -3.94 0.47
C ALA A 84 -15.64 -4.25 0.20
N THR A 85 -16.24 -3.46 -0.69
CA THR A 85 -17.58 -3.70 -1.24
C THR A 85 -17.56 -3.92 -2.74
N GLY A 86 -18.65 -4.47 -3.29
CA GLY A 86 -18.77 -4.73 -4.71
C GLY A 86 -17.84 -5.84 -5.23
N GLY A 87 -17.62 -5.85 -6.54
CA GLY A 87 -16.87 -6.90 -7.22
C GLY A 87 -15.34 -6.74 -7.12
N LEU A 88 -14.67 -7.79 -6.63
CA LEU A 88 -13.21 -7.91 -6.66
C LEU A 88 -12.75 -8.56 -7.98
N ALA A 89 -11.56 -8.19 -8.43
CA ALA A 89 -10.86 -8.88 -9.52
C ALA A 89 -9.95 -9.96 -8.92
N THR A 90 -9.77 -11.07 -9.65
CA THR A 90 -8.84 -12.13 -9.25
C THR A 90 -7.70 -12.19 -10.26
N ILE A 91 -6.49 -11.92 -9.79
CA ILE A 91 -5.24 -12.05 -10.56
C ILE A 91 -4.29 -12.94 -9.76
N ASP A 92 -3.58 -13.85 -10.42
CA ASP A 92 -2.69 -14.83 -9.75
C ASP A 92 -3.37 -15.65 -8.64
N GLY A 93 -4.69 -15.83 -8.72
CA GLY A 93 -5.48 -16.58 -7.74
C GLY A 93 -5.80 -15.82 -6.45
N VAL A 94 -5.42 -14.55 -6.34
CA VAL A 94 -5.72 -13.70 -5.18
C VAL A 94 -6.75 -12.62 -5.54
N PRO A 95 -7.84 -12.47 -4.76
CA PRO A 95 -8.82 -11.43 -4.98
C PRO A 95 -8.28 -10.07 -4.50
N MET A 96 -8.52 -9.01 -5.24
CA MET A 96 -8.17 -7.63 -4.87
C MET A 96 -9.06 -6.63 -5.60
N GLN A 97 -8.99 -5.36 -5.23
CA GLN A 97 -9.73 -4.31 -5.91
C GLN A 97 -9.23 -4.17 -7.36
N PRO A 98 -10.12 -4.02 -8.36
CA PRO A 98 -9.74 -3.84 -9.77
C PRO A 98 -8.60 -2.85 -10.03
N GLN A 99 -8.57 -1.70 -9.35
CA GLN A 99 -7.49 -0.73 -9.49
C GLN A 99 -6.14 -1.29 -9.03
N ALA A 100 -6.12 -1.97 -7.87
CA ALA A 100 -4.92 -2.65 -7.37
C ALA A 100 -4.51 -3.82 -8.27
N ALA A 101 -5.46 -4.54 -8.88
CA ALA A 101 -5.17 -5.63 -9.81
C ALA A 101 -4.48 -5.13 -11.09
N GLU A 102 -4.97 -4.02 -11.66
CA GLU A 102 -4.34 -3.40 -12.82
C GLU A 102 -2.93 -2.89 -12.49
N ALA A 103 -2.80 -2.22 -11.35
CA ALA A 103 -1.51 -1.74 -10.86
C ALA A 103 -0.52 -2.89 -10.62
N TRP A 104 -0.97 -3.98 -9.99
CA TRP A 104 -0.16 -5.17 -9.76
C TRP A 104 0.32 -5.80 -11.06
N ALA A 105 -0.55 -5.92 -12.07
CA ALA A 105 -0.17 -6.47 -13.36
C ALA A 105 0.97 -5.66 -14.02
N LYS A 106 0.91 -4.33 -13.92
CA LYS A 106 1.95 -3.43 -14.44
C LYS A 106 3.25 -3.50 -13.63
N LEU A 107 3.16 -3.48 -12.29
CA LEU A 107 4.32 -3.64 -11.41
C LEU A 107 5.03 -4.97 -11.64
N LYS A 108 4.27 -6.07 -11.74
CA LYS A 108 4.78 -7.41 -12.02
C LYS A 108 5.47 -7.50 -13.39
N ALA A 109 4.93 -6.84 -14.41
CA ALA A 109 5.57 -6.78 -15.73
C ALA A 109 6.91 -6.04 -15.67
N ALA A 110 6.96 -4.88 -15.01
CA ALA A 110 8.19 -4.11 -14.84
C ALA A 110 9.25 -4.86 -14.01
N ALA A 111 8.83 -5.58 -12.97
CA ALA A 111 9.73 -6.44 -12.19
C ALA A 111 10.35 -7.53 -13.09
N ARG A 112 9.55 -8.18 -13.94
CA ARG A 112 10.04 -9.20 -14.88
C ARG A 112 11.03 -8.63 -15.89
N GLU A 113 10.79 -7.42 -16.39
CA GLU A 113 11.73 -6.73 -17.29
C GLU A 113 13.07 -6.43 -16.59
N ALA A 114 13.03 -6.16 -15.28
CA ALA A 114 14.22 -6.01 -14.44
C ALA A 114 14.87 -7.36 -14.04
N GLY A 115 14.34 -8.50 -14.51
CA GLY A 115 14.86 -9.83 -14.18
C GLY A 115 14.40 -10.38 -12.82
N LEU A 116 13.41 -9.75 -12.19
CA LEU A 116 12.88 -10.07 -10.86
C LEU A 116 11.60 -10.91 -10.96
N GLN A 117 11.31 -11.73 -9.94
CA GLN A 117 10.23 -12.72 -9.99
C GLN A 117 9.51 -12.92 -8.64
N PHE A 118 9.22 -11.83 -7.94
CA PHE A 118 8.31 -11.89 -6.79
C PHE A 118 6.84 -12.06 -7.22
N ILE A 119 6.04 -12.58 -6.30
CA ILE A 119 4.62 -12.86 -6.48
C ILE A 119 3.79 -12.21 -5.38
N VAL A 120 2.49 -12.04 -5.62
CA VAL A 120 1.54 -11.74 -4.55
C VAL A 120 1.10 -13.06 -3.92
N SER A 121 1.25 -13.17 -2.61
CA SER A 121 0.80 -14.33 -1.84
C SER A 121 -0.58 -14.13 -1.23
N SER A 122 -0.97 -12.89 -1.01
CA SER A 122 -2.13 -12.52 -0.21
C SER A 122 -2.56 -11.10 -0.58
N ALA A 123 -3.87 -10.87 -0.68
CA ALA A 123 -4.45 -9.57 -1.00
C ALA A 123 -5.75 -9.35 -0.21
N TYR A 124 -6.93 -9.29 -0.83
CA TYR A 124 -8.17 -9.19 -0.06
C TYR A 124 -8.34 -10.38 0.90
N ARG A 125 -8.66 -10.05 2.16
CA ARG A 125 -9.00 -11.02 3.19
C ARG A 125 -10.22 -10.53 3.95
N SER A 126 -11.28 -11.34 3.99
CA SER A 126 -12.47 -10.99 4.77
C SER A 126 -12.17 -10.93 6.27
N PRO A 127 -12.93 -10.15 7.06
CA PRO A 127 -12.83 -10.18 8.52
C PRO A 127 -12.98 -11.59 9.10
N SER A 128 -13.85 -12.43 8.55
CA SER A 128 -14.01 -13.82 8.99
C SER A 128 -12.76 -14.68 8.74
N ALA A 129 -12.11 -14.53 7.59
CA ALA A 129 -10.85 -15.22 7.29
C ALA A 129 -9.71 -14.71 8.16
N GLN A 130 -9.67 -13.40 8.44
CA GLN A 130 -8.70 -12.79 9.37
C GLN A 130 -8.88 -13.33 10.79
N ARG A 131 -10.12 -13.49 11.27
CA ARG A 131 -10.41 -14.14 12.55
C ARG A 131 -9.80 -15.54 12.62
N THR A 132 -10.02 -16.37 11.60
CA THR A 132 -9.44 -17.71 11.52
C THR A 132 -7.91 -17.68 11.54
N GLN A 133 -7.30 -16.75 10.79
CA GLN A 133 -5.85 -16.58 10.77
C GLN A 133 -5.31 -16.18 12.15
N PHE A 134 -5.88 -15.15 12.78
CA PHE A 134 -5.48 -14.68 14.10
C PHE A 134 -5.58 -15.80 15.15
N LEU A 135 -6.71 -16.50 15.20
CA LEU A 135 -6.91 -17.61 16.14
C LEU A 135 -5.94 -18.77 15.91
N SER A 136 -5.54 -19.04 14.66
CA SER A 136 -4.53 -20.08 14.37
C SER A 136 -3.13 -19.72 14.91
N LYS A 137 -2.89 -18.45 15.21
CA LYS A 137 -1.61 -17.91 15.68
C LYS A 137 -1.61 -17.59 17.16
N LEU A 138 -2.78 -17.43 17.76
CA LEU A 138 -2.95 -17.24 19.20
C LEU A 138 -2.61 -18.53 19.95
N GLN A 139 -1.43 -18.58 20.59
CA GLN A 139 -0.92 -19.78 21.28
C GLN A 139 -1.31 -19.86 22.77
N GLY A 140 -2.15 -18.95 23.26
CA GLY A 140 -2.56 -18.89 24.65
C GLY A 140 -3.40 -17.66 24.96
N THR A 141 -3.84 -17.55 26.21
CA THR A 141 -4.73 -16.46 26.67
C THR A 141 -4.05 -15.46 27.61
N SER A 142 -2.76 -15.63 27.90
CA SER A 142 -1.99 -14.63 28.65
C SER A 142 -1.73 -13.41 27.77
N ASP A 143 -1.57 -12.24 28.40
CA ASP A 143 -1.21 -11.00 27.69
C ASP A 143 0.01 -11.20 26.79
N SER A 144 1.05 -11.89 27.28
CA SER A 144 2.25 -12.20 26.50
C SER A 144 1.97 -13.02 25.23
N ALA A 145 1.00 -13.95 25.28
CA ALA A 145 0.63 -14.76 24.11
C ALA A 145 -0.21 -13.94 23.12
N ILE A 146 -1.07 -13.06 23.64
CA ILE A 146 -1.88 -12.13 22.84
C ILE A 146 -0.97 -11.12 22.14
N GLU A 147 -0.05 -10.48 22.85
CA GLU A 147 0.92 -9.53 22.31
C GLU A 147 1.84 -10.17 21.26
N ALA A 148 2.28 -11.41 21.49
CA ALA A 148 3.07 -12.16 20.50
C ALA A 148 2.29 -12.39 19.20
N ALA A 149 0.98 -12.66 19.28
CA ALA A 149 0.13 -12.79 18.09
C ALA A 149 -0.08 -11.43 17.41
N LEU A 150 -0.40 -10.38 18.18
CA LEU A 150 -0.57 -9.00 17.71
C LEU A 150 0.71 -8.37 17.15
N THR A 151 1.86 -9.03 17.28
CA THR A 151 3.09 -8.57 16.65
C THR A 151 3.03 -8.67 15.13
N TRP A 152 2.30 -9.65 14.59
CA TRP A 152 2.28 -9.97 13.15
C TRP A 152 0.88 -10.22 12.59
N TYR A 153 -0.12 -10.42 13.45
CA TYR A 153 -1.44 -10.83 13.02
C TYR A 153 -2.49 -9.87 13.56
N SER A 154 -3.11 -9.14 12.63
CA SER A 154 -4.23 -8.25 12.91
C SER A 154 -5.44 -9.04 13.44
N VAL A 155 -6.18 -8.46 14.39
CA VAL A 155 -7.50 -8.93 14.78
C VAL A 155 -8.52 -8.67 13.65
N PRO A 156 -9.63 -9.43 13.58
CA PRO A 156 -10.65 -9.19 12.57
C PRO A 156 -11.22 -7.77 12.68
N GLY A 157 -11.20 -7.03 11.57
CA GLY A 157 -11.63 -5.64 11.50
C GLY A 157 -10.50 -4.61 11.54
N THR A 158 -9.24 -5.00 11.76
CA THR A 158 -8.11 -4.05 11.80
C THR A 158 -7.06 -4.27 10.72
N SER A 159 -7.25 -5.27 9.84
CA SER A 159 -6.31 -5.58 8.75
C SER A 159 -6.53 -4.67 7.54
N LYS A 160 -5.46 -4.09 6.99
CA LYS A 160 -5.51 -3.31 5.74
C LYS A 160 -5.94 -4.16 4.53
N HIS A 161 -5.75 -5.49 4.59
CA HIS A 161 -6.26 -6.44 3.61
C HIS A 161 -7.79 -6.46 3.48
N HIS A 162 -8.53 -5.96 4.46
CA HIS A 162 -9.99 -5.89 4.39
C HIS A 162 -10.47 -5.00 3.23
N GLY A 163 -9.76 -3.92 2.93
CA GLY A 163 -10.10 -3.02 1.83
C GLY A 163 -9.80 -3.57 0.43
N GLY A 164 -9.03 -4.66 0.34
CA GLY A 164 -8.64 -5.28 -0.94
C GLY A 164 -7.60 -4.47 -1.74
N TYR A 165 -6.96 -3.49 -1.10
CA TYR A 165 -5.89 -2.66 -1.67
C TYR A 165 -4.49 -3.03 -1.13
N ALA A 166 -4.39 -3.82 -0.07
CA ALA A 166 -3.13 -4.32 0.49
C ALA A 166 -2.73 -5.65 -0.14
N LEU A 167 -1.46 -5.78 -0.52
CA LEU A 167 -0.85 -6.94 -1.17
C LEU A 167 0.41 -7.36 -0.42
N ASP A 168 0.53 -8.65 -0.13
CA ASP A 168 1.74 -9.25 0.43
C ASP A 168 2.61 -9.84 -0.70
N PHE A 169 3.79 -9.26 -0.89
CA PHE A 169 4.78 -9.77 -1.82
C PHE A 169 5.67 -10.84 -1.18
N ARG A 170 6.06 -11.84 -1.96
CA ARG A 170 7.06 -12.83 -1.55
C ARG A 170 7.87 -13.33 -2.73
N TYR A 171 9.03 -13.88 -2.43
CA TYR A 171 9.72 -14.77 -3.36
C TYR A 171 8.90 -16.05 -3.55
N ALA A 172 8.86 -16.60 -4.78
CA ALA A 172 8.02 -17.75 -5.11
C ALA A 172 8.20 -18.96 -4.14
N ASN A 173 9.42 -19.14 -3.61
CA ASN A 173 9.78 -20.23 -2.69
C ASN A 173 10.32 -19.76 -1.34
N GLY A 174 10.21 -18.47 -1.00
CA GLY A 174 10.74 -17.90 0.24
C GLY A 174 9.67 -17.67 1.31
N THR A 175 10.11 -17.36 2.52
CA THR A 175 9.24 -16.87 3.60
C THR A 175 9.08 -15.35 3.54
N PHE A 176 8.06 -14.81 4.20
CA PHE A 176 7.85 -13.36 4.29
C PHE A 176 9.03 -12.63 4.96
N GLY A 177 9.56 -13.18 6.06
CA GLY A 177 10.67 -12.57 6.80
C GLY A 177 11.98 -12.45 6.01
N GLU A 178 12.19 -13.30 5.00
CA GLU A 178 13.38 -13.26 4.15
C GLU A 178 13.27 -12.22 3.03
N PHE A 179 12.04 -11.77 2.70
CA PHE A 179 11.79 -10.91 1.53
C PHE A 179 12.63 -9.62 1.56
N ARG A 180 12.81 -9.00 2.74
CA ARG A 180 13.64 -7.80 2.93
C ARG A 180 15.08 -7.93 2.44
N TYR A 181 15.62 -9.14 2.44
CA TYR A 181 17.02 -9.41 2.08
C TYR A 181 17.17 -9.90 0.63
N THR A 182 16.14 -9.72 -0.19
CA THR A 182 16.13 -10.16 -1.58
C THR A 182 16.37 -9.00 -2.54
N PRO A 183 16.92 -9.28 -3.74
CA PRO A 183 16.98 -8.29 -4.82
C PRO A 183 15.59 -7.74 -5.21
N ASP A 184 14.52 -8.53 -5.01
CA ASP A 184 13.15 -8.11 -5.27
C ASP A 184 12.75 -6.93 -4.37
N TYR A 185 13.01 -7.04 -3.05
CA TYR A 185 12.74 -5.95 -2.11
C TYR A 185 13.69 -4.77 -2.30
N GLU A 186 14.97 -5.00 -2.54
CA GLU A 186 15.94 -3.93 -2.81
C GLU A 186 15.48 -3.07 -4.00
N TRP A 187 14.99 -3.70 -5.08
CA TRP A 187 14.44 -2.99 -6.24
C TRP A 187 13.15 -2.23 -5.92
N LEU A 188 12.27 -2.81 -5.09
CA LEU A 188 11.06 -2.13 -4.63
C LEU A 188 11.37 -0.93 -3.74
N ALA A 189 12.36 -1.03 -2.86
CA ALA A 189 12.71 -0.02 -1.85
C ALA A 189 13.63 1.09 -2.39
N ALA A 190 14.33 0.84 -3.51
CA ALA A 190 15.20 1.82 -4.14
C ALA A 190 14.50 3.17 -4.38
N ASP A 191 15.27 4.25 -4.24
CA ASP A 191 14.84 5.63 -4.50
C ASP A 191 13.52 6.00 -3.79
N ASN A 192 13.45 5.70 -2.49
CA ASN A 192 12.26 5.92 -1.65
C ASN A 192 11.02 5.22 -2.21
N PHE A 193 11.17 3.93 -2.50
CA PHE A 193 10.13 3.09 -3.08
C PHE A 193 9.64 3.49 -4.49
N TYR A 194 10.49 4.12 -5.31
CA TYR A 194 10.10 4.63 -6.63
C TYR A 194 9.41 3.58 -7.52
N ASN A 195 9.94 2.35 -7.56
CA ASN A 195 9.38 1.29 -8.39
C ASN A 195 8.00 0.83 -7.94
N ALA A 196 7.67 0.93 -6.64
CA ALA A 196 6.31 0.71 -6.16
C ALA A 196 5.42 1.94 -6.41
N LYS A 197 5.92 3.14 -6.05
CA LYS A 197 5.21 4.42 -6.13
C LYS A 197 4.68 4.73 -7.52
N ARG A 198 5.46 4.46 -8.57
CA ARG A 198 5.06 4.73 -9.96
C ARG A 198 3.90 3.87 -10.48
N PHE A 199 3.51 2.84 -9.72
CA PHE A 199 2.30 2.06 -9.98
C PHE A 199 1.21 2.29 -8.93
N GLY A 200 1.41 3.23 -8.01
CA GLY A 200 0.43 3.59 -6.98
C GLY A 200 0.57 2.82 -5.68
N PHE A 201 1.67 2.06 -5.49
CA PHE A 201 1.93 1.31 -4.27
C PHE A 201 2.90 2.05 -3.34
N ILE A 202 2.67 1.95 -2.04
CA ILE A 202 3.57 2.42 -0.98
C ILE A 202 3.77 1.32 0.07
N PRO A 203 4.90 1.32 0.82
CA PRO A 203 5.07 0.40 1.95
C PRO A 203 3.93 0.61 2.95
N SER A 204 3.36 -0.50 3.45
CA SER A 204 2.22 -0.43 4.38
C SER A 204 2.64 -0.19 5.83
N TYR A 205 3.72 -0.85 6.27
CA TYR A 205 4.22 -0.80 7.64
C TYR A 205 5.73 -0.51 7.62
N PRO A 206 6.13 0.78 7.48
CA PRO A 206 7.53 1.20 7.42
C PRO A 206 8.32 0.89 8.70
N ASP A 207 9.66 0.86 8.61
CA ASP A 207 10.55 0.50 9.72
C ASP A 207 10.75 1.63 10.75
N ASP A 208 10.60 2.87 10.29
CA ASP A 208 10.79 4.10 11.05
C ASP A 208 9.52 4.56 11.78
N VAL A 209 8.43 3.79 11.68
CA VAL A 209 7.16 4.03 12.38
C VAL A 209 6.97 3.03 13.51
N SER A 210 6.60 3.54 14.68
CA SER A 210 6.24 2.72 15.85
C SER A 210 4.75 2.87 16.16
N GLY A 211 4.16 1.88 16.84
CA GLY A 211 2.75 1.95 17.24
C GLY A 211 1.78 1.93 16.05
N GLN A 212 2.11 1.22 14.97
CA GLN A 212 1.27 1.10 13.77
C GLN A 212 0.34 -0.14 13.78
N GLY A 213 0.26 -0.86 14.90
CA GLY A 213 -0.35 -2.18 14.99
C GLY A 213 0.70 -3.29 14.87
N PRO A 214 0.88 -3.94 13.71
CA PRO A 214 1.91 -4.95 13.55
C PRO A 214 3.32 -4.32 13.59
N ASN A 215 4.33 -5.18 13.73
CA ASN A 215 5.71 -4.80 13.45
C ASN A 215 5.89 -4.41 11.97
N PRO A 216 7.01 -3.77 11.60
CA PRO A 216 7.31 -3.50 10.20
C PRO A 216 7.26 -4.75 9.32
N GLU A 217 6.57 -4.65 8.19
CA GLU A 217 6.30 -5.76 7.28
C GLU A 217 6.83 -5.44 5.87
N PRO A 218 8.08 -5.80 5.54
CA PRO A 218 8.69 -5.49 4.24
C PRO A 218 7.96 -6.09 3.03
N TRP A 219 7.06 -7.04 3.26
CA TRP A 219 6.26 -7.68 2.23
C TRP A 219 4.94 -6.96 1.93
N GLU A 220 4.36 -6.21 2.88
CA GLU A 220 3.01 -5.63 2.70
C GLU A 220 3.11 -4.24 2.06
N PHE A 221 2.46 -4.10 0.90
CA PHE A 221 2.30 -2.83 0.18
C PHE A 221 0.82 -2.51 0.01
N VAL A 222 0.47 -1.24 0.09
CA VAL A 222 -0.91 -0.76 -0.14
C VAL A 222 -0.98 0.10 -1.39
N TRP A 223 -2.04 -0.09 -2.17
CA TRP A 223 -2.33 0.78 -3.31
C TRP A 223 -3.13 2.01 -2.87
N VAL A 224 -2.59 3.20 -3.15
CA VAL A 224 -3.19 4.51 -2.83
C VAL A 224 -3.42 5.37 -4.07
N GLY A 225 -2.95 4.91 -5.24
CA GLY A 225 -3.04 5.62 -6.51
C GLY A 225 -1.82 6.49 -6.82
N VAL A 226 -1.43 6.54 -8.10
CA VAL A 226 -0.23 7.27 -8.56
C VAL A 226 -0.35 8.77 -8.29
N GLU A 227 -1.50 9.36 -8.61
CA GLU A 227 -1.66 10.81 -8.52
C GLU A 227 -1.59 11.31 -7.08
N LEU A 228 -2.14 10.57 -6.11
CA LEU A 228 -2.02 10.93 -4.70
C LEU A 228 -0.55 10.89 -4.24
N ILE A 229 0.22 9.92 -4.71
CA ILE A 229 1.65 9.82 -4.41
C ILE A 229 2.44 10.96 -5.05
N LYS A 230 2.11 11.39 -6.27
CA LYS A 230 2.80 12.50 -6.93
C LYS A 230 2.50 13.83 -6.28
N CYS A 231 1.24 14.06 -5.90
CA CYS A 231 0.77 15.34 -5.40
C CYS A 231 0.89 15.50 -3.88
N GLY A 232 0.97 14.39 -3.13
CA GLY A 232 0.86 14.40 -1.68
C GLY A 232 -0.57 14.66 -1.21
N ILE A 233 -0.74 14.73 0.12
CA ILE A 233 -2.02 15.08 0.73
C ILE A 233 -2.31 16.57 0.47
N PRO A 234 -3.50 16.93 -0.03
CA PRO A 234 -3.86 18.33 -0.21
C PRO A 234 -3.78 19.10 1.11
N VAL A 235 -2.96 20.15 1.14
CA VAL A 235 -2.97 21.13 2.23
C VAL A 235 -4.15 22.07 2.01
N ASP A 236 -5.00 22.26 3.02
CA ASP A 236 -6.13 23.18 2.94
C ASP A 236 -5.62 24.59 2.53
N PRO A 237 -6.07 25.17 1.41
CA PRO A 237 -5.66 26.50 0.98
C PRO A 237 -5.98 27.61 2.01
N GLY A 238 -6.86 27.37 2.98
CA GLY A 238 -7.12 28.27 4.11
C GLY A 238 -5.98 28.37 5.14
N SER A 239 -5.00 27.47 5.08
CA SER A 239 -3.85 27.42 5.99
C SER A 239 -2.60 28.16 5.47
N ILE A 240 -2.61 28.61 4.21
CA ILE A 240 -1.56 29.47 3.65
C ILE A 240 -1.93 30.93 3.93
N GLY A 241 -1.26 31.54 4.92
CA GLY A 241 -1.34 32.97 5.18
C GLY A 241 -1.01 33.80 3.93
N PRO A 242 -1.45 35.07 3.84
CA PRO A 242 -1.44 35.83 2.60
C PRO A 242 -0.01 36.20 2.17
N SER A 243 0.66 35.34 1.42
CA SER A 243 1.90 35.70 0.73
C SER A 243 1.57 36.20 -0.68
N GLN A 244 1.62 37.52 -0.81
CA GLN A 244 1.69 38.26 -2.07
C GLN A 244 2.86 37.72 -2.93
N GLY A 245 2.58 37.29 -4.16
CA GLY A 245 3.60 36.82 -5.11
C GLY A 245 2.99 36.04 -6.26
N PRO A 246 3.72 35.76 -7.37
CA PRO A 246 3.16 35.38 -8.68
C PRO A 246 2.66 33.92 -8.72
N ALA A 247 1.80 33.54 -7.79
CA ALA A 247 1.15 32.24 -7.64
C ALA A 247 -0.01 32.02 -8.63
N ALA A 248 -0.13 32.84 -9.68
CA ALA A 248 -1.05 32.58 -10.77
C ALA A 248 -0.55 31.47 -11.73
N ALA A 249 0.72 31.07 -11.63
CA ALA A 249 1.32 30.01 -12.45
C ALA A 249 1.17 28.60 -11.86
N ILE A 250 0.62 28.44 -10.65
CA ILE A 250 0.49 27.13 -9.98
C ILE A 250 -0.92 26.52 -10.16
N VAL A 251 -1.87 27.28 -10.68
CA VAL A 251 -3.29 26.85 -10.74
C VAL A 251 -3.55 25.81 -11.84
N SER A 252 -2.69 25.69 -12.87
CA SER A 252 -2.89 24.70 -13.95
C SER A 252 -2.40 23.29 -13.58
N ASP A 253 -1.37 23.17 -12.75
CA ASP A 253 -0.79 21.86 -12.38
C ASP A 253 -1.54 21.21 -11.21
N VAL A 254 -2.18 22.00 -10.35
CA VAL A 254 -3.05 21.51 -9.26
C VAL A 254 -4.33 20.86 -9.80
N ALA A 255 -4.75 21.18 -11.04
CA ALA A 255 -5.94 20.59 -11.65
C ALA A 255 -5.80 19.09 -12.01
N SER A 256 -4.59 18.53 -11.91
CA SER A 256 -4.32 17.09 -12.11
C SER A 256 -4.10 16.31 -10.80
N CYS A 257 -4.10 17.00 -9.66
CA CYS A 257 -3.91 16.38 -8.35
C CYS A 257 -5.25 15.96 -7.72
N PRO A 258 -5.40 14.70 -7.26
CA PRO A 258 -6.64 14.21 -6.66
C PRO A 258 -6.90 14.99 -5.37
N GLY A 259 -8.04 15.69 -5.39
CA GLY A 259 -8.39 16.76 -4.46
C GLY A 259 -9.40 17.74 -5.08
N VAL A 260 -9.57 17.72 -6.40
CA VAL A 260 -10.67 18.37 -7.10
C VAL A 260 -11.37 17.36 -8.03
N LEU A 261 -12.06 16.38 -7.45
CA LEU A 261 -13.22 15.80 -8.13
C LEU A 261 -14.42 16.70 -7.82
N ILE A 262 -14.43 17.90 -8.41
CA ILE A 262 -15.70 18.61 -8.58
C ILE A 262 -16.39 17.87 -9.73
N ASP A 263 -17.40 17.07 -9.42
CA ASP A 263 -18.46 16.85 -10.39
C ASP A 263 -18.99 18.24 -10.75
N PRO A 264 -18.94 18.69 -12.02
CA PRO A 264 -19.32 20.05 -12.42
C PRO A 264 -20.79 20.41 -12.13
N GLY A 265 -21.55 19.57 -11.41
CA GLY A 265 -22.93 19.81 -10.99
C GLY A 265 -23.30 19.58 -9.52
N GLU A 266 -22.41 19.16 -8.61
CA GLU A 266 -22.81 18.83 -7.23
C GLU A 266 -22.27 19.83 -6.18
N VAL A 267 -23.19 20.49 -5.47
CA VAL A 267 -22.89 21.39 -4.35
C VAL A 267 -22.60 20.52 -3.12
N ILE A 268 -21.37 20.57 -2.61
CA ILE A 268 -21.02 19.87 -1.38
C ILE A 268 -21.51 20.69 -0.17
N GLU A 269 -22.70 20.36 0.33
CA GLU A 269 -23.10 20.65 1.71
C GLU A 269 -22.79 19.41 2.58
N GLY A 270 -22.01 19.61 3.66
CA GLY A 270 -21.87 18.63 4.75
C GLY A 270 -20.65 17.71 4.67
N MET A 271 -19.54 18.13 5.28
CA MET A 271 -18.47 17.21 5.66
C MET A 271 -18.95 16.26 6.78
N PRO A 272 -18.53 14.97 6.81
CA PRO A 272 -18.91 14.05 7.88
C PRO A 272 -18.31 14.46 9.23
N THR A 273 -19.16 14.59 10.25
CA THR A 273 -18.80 15.11 11.59
C THR A 273 -18.16 14.08 12.54
N TRP A 274 -17.43 13.08 12.07
CA TRP A 274 -16.89 12.02 12.96
C TRP A 274 -15.38 12.13 13.19
N TRP A 275 -14.87 13.31 13.50
CA TRP A 275 -13.51 13.48 14.06
C TRP A 275 -13.46 13.98 15.52
N HIS A 276 -14.60 14.02 16.21
CA HIS A 276 -14.65 14.27 17.66
C HIS A 276 -15.53 13.24 18.37
N ARG A 277 -14.89 12.15 18.79
CA ARG A 277 -15.20 11.24 19.91
C ARG A 277 -14.21 10.10 19.73
N LEU A 278 -13.14 10.02 20.53
CA LEU A 278 -13.16 9.38 21.84
C LEU A 278 -12.10 10.03 22.76
N ALA A 279 -12.59 10.60 23.86
CA ALA A 279 -11.91 10.68 25.15
C ALA A 279 -12.67 9.76 26.10
#